data_AF-A0A0Q4F2Y5-F1
#
_entry.id   AF-A0A0Q4F2Y5-F1
#
_cell.length_a   1.000
_cell.length_b   1.000
_cell.length_c   1.000
_cell.angle_alpha   90.00
_cell.angle_beta   90.00
_cell.angle_gamma   90.00
#
_symmetry.space_group_name_H-M   'P 1'
#
loop_
_entity.id
_entity.type
_entity.pdbx_description
1 polymer ?
#
loop_
_entity_poly.entity_id
_entity_poly.type
_entity_poly.pdbx_seq_one_letter_code
_entity_poly.pdbx_strand_id
1 'polypeptide(L)'
;MYVAVKGGEQAIDNAHRLLAKKRRGDTAIPELSVTQIREQLPLAVARVMTEGSLFDEELAALAIKQSAGDLVEAIFLLRAYRTTLPRFSPSLPIDTSQMCLSRRLSATFKDVPGGQLLGPTFDYTHRLLDFSLLAEGEYPGPQTTADAQIEACPRVLGLLAKEGLIKNEADDNASVADITRDPLEYPASRAERLQALARGDEGFLLALGYSNQRGYGRNHPFAGEIRIGDVEVWIDPEELGFPICLGSIEVTECEMVNQFVGSATELAQFTRGYGLAFGHAERKAMGMALVDRSLRAGEYNEEVVSPAQREEFVLAHCDNVEAAGFVSHLKLPHYVDFQSELELIRKLRQPAEGNRHE
;
A
#
# COMPACT_ATOMS: atom_id res chain seq x y z
N MET A 1 -1.85 45.22 -32.12
CA MET A 1 -2.01 43.88 -32.71
C MET A 1 -1.20 42.91 -31.87
N TYR A 2 -1.84 41.93 -31.23
CA TYR A 2 -1.12 40.87 -30.51
C TYR A 2 -0.87 39.71 -31.48
N VAL A 3 0.36 39.21 -31.52
CA VAL A 3 0.74 38.06 -32.33
C VAL A 3 1.08 36.91 -31.37
N ALA A 4 0.45 35.76 -31.56
CA ALA A 4 0.77 34.57 -30.79
C ALA A 4 2.16 34.07 -31.16
N VAL A 5 3.01 33.87 -30.16
CA VAL A 5 4.35 33.27 -30.32
C VAL A 5 4.38 31.90 -29.62
N LYS A 6 5.18 30.98 -30.14
CA LYS A 6 5.43 29.69 -29.48
C LYS A 6 6.39 29.91 -28.30
N GLY A 7 6.03 29.41 -27.11
CA GLY A 7 6.88 29.48 -25.91
C GLY A 7 6.71 28.34 -24.91
N GLY A 8 5.69 27.49 -25.05
CA GLY A 8 5.39 26.42 -24.09
C GLY A 8 6.50 25.37 -23.96
N GLU A 9 7.00 24.85 -25.09
CA GLU A 9 8.04 23.81 -25.11
C GLU A 9 9.34 24.28 -24.43
N GLN A 10 9.83 25.47 -24.80
CA GLN A 10 11.04 26.02 -24.19
C GLN A 10 10.87 26.28 -22.67
N ALA A 11 9.67 26.70 -22.26
CA ALA A 11 9.37 26.89 -20.84
C ALA A 11 9.38 25.55 -20.06
N ILE A 12 8.80 24.49 -20.64
CA ILE A 12 8.79 23.13 -20.07
C ILE A 12 10.23 22.60 -19.95
N ASP A 13 11.03 22.70 -21.00
CA ASP A 13 12.44 22.26 -20.98
C ASP A 13 13.24 22.96 -19.88
N ASN A 14 13.08 24.26 -19.75
CA ASN A 14 13.76 25.02 -18.71
C ASN A 14 13.26 24.63 -17.31
N ALA A 15 11.96 24.39 -17.14
CA ALA A 15 11.40 23.89 -15.89
C ALA A 15 12.01 22.52 -15.51
N HIS A 16 12.14 21.59 -16.45
CA HIS A 16 12.79 20.30 -16.22
C HIS A 16 14.27 20.44 -15.85
N ARG A 17 15.02 21.34 -16.51
CA ARG A 17 16.42 21.62 -16.14
C ARG A 17 16.53 22.23 -14.73
N LEU A 18 15.61 23.12 -14.38
CA LEU A 18 15.55 23.71 -13.03
C LEU A 18 15.25 22.64 -11.97
N LEU A 19 14.31 21.73 -12.25
CA LEU A 19 14.01 20.60 -11.36
C LEU A 19 15.23 19.67 -11.21
N ALA A 20 15.90 19.32 -12.31
CA ALA A 20 17.11 18.50 -12.28
C ALA A 20 18.23 19.15 -11.46
N LYS A 21 18.44 20.47 -11.61
CA LYS A 21 19.39 21.24 -10.80
C LYS A 21 18.99 21.24 -9.32
N LYS A 22 17.71 21.45 -9.02
CA LYS A 22 17.18 21.42 -7.65
C LYS A 22 17.36 20.05 -7.00
N ARG A 23 17.07 18.97 -7.73
CA ARG A 23 17.30 17.59 -7.31
C ARG A 23 18.77 17.30 -7.04
N ARG A 24 19.69 17.78 -7.90
CA ARG A 24 21.14 17.58 -7.68
C ARG A 24 21.64 18.32 -6.44
N GLY A 25 21.11 19.51 -6.15
CA GLY A 25 21.53 20.30 -4.99
C GLY A 25 22.97 20.85 -5.12
N ASP A 26 23.64 21.03 -3.98
CA ASP A 26 25.02 21.51 -3.93
C ASP A 26 26.00 20.44 -4.45
N THR A 27 26.83 20.82 -5.43
CA THR A 27 27.81 19.93 -6.05
C THR A 27 29.05 19.70 -5.20
N ALA A 28 29.25 20.48 -4.13
CA ALA A 28 30.26 20.19 -3.12
C ALA A 28 29.93 18.92 -2.30
N ILE A 29 28.64 18.55 -2.24
CA ILE A 29 28.18 17.31 -1.59
C ILE A 29 28.21 16.17 -2.63
N PRO A 30 28.74 14.98 -2.26
CA PRO A 30 28.68 13.80 -3.11
C PRO A 30 27.25 13.51 -3.60
N GLU A 31 27.13 13.05 -4.84
CA GLU A 31 25.81 12.73 -5.40
C GLU A 31 25.21 11.50 -4.69
N LEU A 32 23.93 11.59 -4.31
CA LEU A 32 23.19 10.47 -3.77
C LEU A 32 23.10 9.33 -4.80
N SER A 33 23.64 8.16 -4.46
CA SER A 33 23.57 6.96 -5.31
C SER A 33 22.25 6.21 -5.12
N VAL A 34 21.85 5.44 -6.13
CA VAL A 34 20.69 4.54 -6.05
C VAL A 34 20.92 3.48 -4.97
N THR A 35 22.13 2.92 -4.91
CA THR A 35 22.52 1.94 -3.88
C THR A 35 22.35 2.48 -2.47
N GLN A 36 22.75 3.73 -2.18
CA GLN A 36 22.53 4.33 -0.86
C GLN A 36 21.03 4.39 -0.50
N ILE A 37 20.16 4.76 -1.43
CA ILE A 37 18.71 4.80 -1.19
C ILE A 37 18.19 3.38 -0.94
N ARG A 38 18.58 2.43 -1.76
CA ARG A 38 18.18 1.02 -1.63
C ARG A 38 18.51 0.46 -0.24
N GLU A 39 19.77 0.61 0.18
CA GLU A 39 20.29 0.01 1.40
C GLU A 39 19.90 0.78 2.68
N GLN A 40 19.80 2.11 2.61
CA GLN A 40 19.68 2.97 3.81
C GLN A 40 18.28 3.55 4.01
N LEU A 41 17.41 3.50 3.00
CA LEU A 41 16.00 3.92 3.09
C LEU A 41 15.02 2.78 2.76
N PRO A 42 15.21 1.56 3.32
CA PRO A 42 14.46 0.36 2.89
C PRO A 42 12.95 0.50 3.11
N LEU A 43 12.51 1.24 4.14
CA LEU A 43 11.08 1.48 4.40
C LEU A 43 10.41 2.33 3.30
N ALA A 44 11.14 3.30 2.75
CA ALA A 44 10.64 4.11 1.64
C ALA A 44 10.58 3.29 0.34
N VAL A 45 11.60 2.46 0.11
CA VAL A 45 11.67 1.53 -1.02
C VAL A 45 10.51 0.52 -0.95
N ALA A 46 10.26 -0.09 0.21
CA ALA A 46 9.14 -1.01 0.44
C ALA A 46 7.78 -0.39 0.12
N ARG A 47 7.55 0.86 0.54
CA ARG A 47 6.33 1.61 0.20
C ARG A 47 6.21 1.83 -1.31
N VAL A 48 7.27 2.29 -1.96
CA VAL A 48 7.28 2.54 -3.41
C VAL A 48 7.09 1.25 -4.21
N MET A 49 7.68 0.14 -3.81
CA MET A 49 7.44 -1.17 -4.46
C MET A 49 5.99 -1.61 -4.30
N THR A 50 5.45 -1.54 -3.09
CA THR A 50 4.09 -1.98 -2.76
C THR A 50 3.04 -1.17 -3.52
N GLU A 51 3.07 0.15 -3.36
CA GLU A 51 2.14 1.05 -4.04
C GLU A 51 2.49 1.19 -5.53
N GLY A 52 3.72 0.97 -5.97
CA GLY A 52 4.09 0.93 -7.40
C GLY A 52 3.68 -0.37 -8.09
N SER A 53 3.34 -1.43 -7.34
CA SER A 53 2.99 -2.77 -7.85
C SER A 53 4.11 -3.47 -8.62
N LEU A 54 5.36 -3.23 -8.24
CA LEU A 54 6.53 -3.87 -8.84
C LEU A 54 7.56 -4.13 -7.76
N PHE A 55 7.89 -5.40 -7.53
CA PHE A 55 8.97 -5.80 -6.63
C PHE A 55 10.30 -5.70 -7.40
N ASP A 56 11.00 -4.60 -7.20
CA ASP A 56 12.38 -4.38 -7.62
C ASP A 56 12.94 -3.21 -6.81
N GLU A 57 13.83 -3.52 -5.87
CA GLU A 57 14.36 -2.53 -4.93
C GLU A 57 15.22 -1.47 -5.61
N GLU A 58 15.95 -1.84 -6.67
CA GLU A 58 16.81 -0.92 -7.41
C GLU A 58 15.97 0.07 -8.23
N LEU A 59 14.92 -0.42 -8.90
CA LEU A 59 13.99 0.45 -9.63
C LEU A 59 13.18 1.37 -8.70
N ALA A 60 12.74 0.86 -7.55
CA ALA A 60 12.07 1.69 -6.55
C ALA A 60 13.03 2.76 -5.99
N ALA A 61 14.28 2.41 -5.68
CA ALA A 61 15.30 3.37 -5.27
C ALA A 61 15.64 4.39 -6.35
N LEU A 62 15.68 3.97 -7.63
CA LEU A 62 15.84 4.85 -8.78
C LEU A 62 14.68 5.83 -8.90
N ALA A 63 13.44 5.37 -8.74
CA ALA A 63 12.25 6.22 -8.78
C ALA A 63 12.29 7.27 -7.65
N ILE A 64 12.66 6.88 -6.44
CA ILE A 64 12.87 7.79 -5.29
C ILE A 64 13.96 8.83 -5.60
N LYS A 65 15.09 8.39 -6.17
CA LYS A 65 16.15 9.32 -6.59
C LYS A 65 15.61 10.31 -7.61
N GLN A 66 14.93 9.82 -8.64
CA GLN A 66 14.43 10.60 -9.77
C GLN A 66 13.41 11.66 -9.33
N SER A 67 12.53 11.32 -8.38
CA SER A 67 11.51 12.20 -7.80
C SER A 67 12.02 13.12 -6.69
N ALA A 68 13.34 13.12 -6.41
CA ALA A 68 13.93 13.89 -5.32
C ALA A 68 13.32 13.56 -3.94
N GLY A 69 12.92 12.30 -3.73
CA GLY A 69 12.34 11.82 -2.48
C GLY A 69 10.82 11.99 -2.36
N ASP A 70 10.14 12.55 -3.37
CA ASP A 70 8.67 12.53 -3.41
C ASP A 70 8.18 11.10 -3.70
N LEU A 71 7.61 10.45 -2.68
CA LEU A 71 7.19 9.06 -2.78
C LEU A 71 5.98 8.86 -3.69
N VAL A 72 5.05 9.83 -3.77
CA VAL A 72 3.87 9.71 -4.64
C VAL A 72 4.29 9.77 -6.11
N GLU A 73 5.21 10.69 -6.44
CA GLU A 73 5.82 10.73 -7.78
C GLU A 73 6.66 9.48 -8.06
N ALA A 74 7.43 8.97 -7.08
CA ALA A 74 8.19 7.74 -7.25
C ALA A 74 7.31 6.52 -7.52
N ILE A 75 6.19 6.40 -6.80
CA ILE A 75 5.17 5.36 -7.02
C ILE A 75 4.62 5.47 -8.44
N PHE A 76 4.28 6.68 -8.89
CA PHE A 76 3.76 6.88 -10.22
C PHE A 76 4.79 6.54 -11.31
N LEU A 77 6.06 6.93 -11.15
CA LEU A 77 7.15 6.56 -12.05
C LEU A 77 7.30 5.04 -12.16
N LEU A 78 7.33 4.33 -11.03
CA LEU A 78 7.47 2.87 -11.01
C LEU A 78 6.25 2.18 -11.63
N ARG A 79 5.04 2.66 -11.32
CA ARG A 79 3.78 2.17 -11.88
C ARG A 79 3.70 2.39 -13.39
N ALA A 80 4.14 3.55 -13.87
CA ALA A 80 4.23 3.85 -15.30
C ALA A 80 5.25 2.93 -15.98
N TYR A 81 6.43 2.73 -15.39
CA TYR A 81 7.45 1.82 -15.92
C TYR A 81 6.92 0.39 -16.05
N ARG A 82 6.16 -0.11 -15.06
CA ARG A 82 5.52 -1.44 -15.12
C ARG A 82 4.68 -1.65 -16.39
N THR A 83 4.02 -0.60 -16.91
CA THR A 83 3.21 -0.71 -18.15
C THR A 83 4.05 -0.97 -19.41
N THR A 84 5.35 -0.68 -19.35
CA THR A 84 6.29 -0.91 -20.46
C THR A 84 6.86 -2.33 -20.47
N LEU A 85 6.66 -3.09 -19.37
CA LEU A 85 7.23 -4.42 -19.21
C LEU A 85 6.28 -5.49 -19.77
N PRO A 86 6.81 -6.50 -20.48
CA PRO A 86 6.03 -7.67 -20.86
C PRO A 86 5.70 -8.51 -19.61
N ARG A 87 4.48 -9.06 -19.57
CA ARG A 87 4.09 -10.06 -18.57
C ARG A 87 4.45 -11.45 -19.08
N PHE A 88 5.56 -12.00 -18.59
CA PHE A 88 6.07 -13.30 -19.03
C PHE A 88 5.21 -14.48 -18.53
N SER A 89 4.94 -14.54 -17.22
CA SER A 89 4.18 -15.62 -16.59
C SER A 89 3.55 -15.12 -15.29
N PRO A 90 2.36 -15.63 -14.89
CA PRO A 90 1.96 -15.58 -13.48
C PRO A 90 2.89 -16.47 -12.63
N SER A 91 3.03 -16.13 -11.35
CA SER A 91 3.61 -17.06 -10.36
C SER A 91 2.56 -18.06 -9.91
N LEU A 92 3.03 -19.17 -9.34
CA LEU A 92 2.23 -19.93 -8.38
C LEU A 92 1.91 -19.04 -7.17
N PRO A 93 0.82 -19.32 -6.42
CA PRO A 93 0.55 -18.64 -5.16
C PRO A 93 1.74 -18.78 -4.21
N ILE A 94 2.17 -17.67 -3.60
CA ILE A 94 3.26 -17.68 -2.62
C ILE A 94 2.81 -18.40 -1.34
N ASP A 95 3.71 -19.16 -0.72
CA ASP A 95 3.43 -19.84 0.54
C ASP A 95 4.10 -19.13 1.72
N THR A 96 3.38 -18.18 2.33
CA THR A 96 3.84 -17.45 3.53
C THR A 96 3.92 -18.34 4.79
N SER A 97 3.52 -19.62 4.72
CA SER A 97 3.76 -20.58 5.82
C SER A 97 5.22 -21.07 5.86
N GLN A 98 5.94 -21.02 4.74
CA GLN A 98 7.35 -21.39 4.61
C GLN A 98 8.29 -20.16 4.62
N MET A 99 7.78 -19.00 5.04
CA MET A 99 8.53 -17.76 5.08
C MET A 99 9.81 -17.89 5.93
N CYS A 100 10.94 -17.44 5.40
CA CYS A 100 12.17 -17.28 6.15
C CYS A 100 12.07 -16.01 7.00
N LEU A 101 11.61 -16.17 8.24
CA LEU A 101 11.21 -15.07 9.12
C LEU A 101 12.39 -14.20 9.56
N SER A 102 12.29 -12.90 9.34
CA SER A 102 13.11 -11.86 9.98
C SER A 102 12.39 -11.23 11.18
N ARG A 103 11.06 -11.27 11.18
CA ARG A 103 10.20 -10.78 12.26
C ARG A 103 8.89 -11.56 12.32
N ARG A 104 8.38 -11.79 13.53
CA ARG A 104 7.09 -12.43 13.80
C ARG A 104 6.55 -12.02 15.17
N LEU A 105 5.34 -11.49 15.21
CA LEU A 105 4.68 -11.17 16.47
C LEU A 105 3.18 -11.49 16.46
N SER A 106 2.63 -11.72 17.64
CA SER A 106 1.21 -11.91 17.89
C SER A 106 0.80 -11.15 19.15
N ALA A 107 -0.29 -10.37 19.05
CA ALA A 107 -0.85 -9.65 20.19
C ALA A 107 -1.99 -10.42 20.88
N THR A 108 -2.42 -11.57 20.34
CA THR A 108 -3.53 -12.36 20.88
C THR A 108 -3.10 -13.39 21.92
N PHE A 109 -1.81 -13.73 21.96
CA PHE A 109 -1.22 -14.63 22.94
C PHE A 109 0.09 -14.06 23.47
N LYS A 110 0.39 -14.34 24.74
CA LYS A 110 1.68 -13.97 25.35
C LYS A 110 2.83 -14.70 24.65
N ASP A 111 2.70 -16.02 24.57
CA ASP A 111 3.67 -16.92 23.94
C ASP A 111 2.95 -17.73 22.86
N VAL A 112 3.62 -17.92 21.71
CA VAL A 112 3.13 -18.71 20.58
C VAL A 112 4.21 -19.73 20.19
N PRO A 113 3.85 -20.88 19.58
CA PRO A 113 4.86 -21.80 19.06
C PRO A 113 5.82 -21.08 18.10
N GLY A 114 7.12 -21.32 18.25
CA GLY A 114 8.18 -20.57 17.55
C GLY A 114 8.56 -19.21 18.17
N GLY A 115 7.85 -18.78 19.22
CA GLY A 115 8.15 -17.57 19.98
C GLY A 115 7.77 -16.25 19.30
N GLN A 116 7.96 -15.16 20.05
CA GLN A 116 7.82 -13.79 19.56
C GLN A 116 9.19 -13.31 19.05
N LEU A 117 9.32 -13.10 17.74
CA LEU A 117 10.55 -12.63 17.08
C LEU A 117 10.40 -11.14 16.74
N LEU A 118 11.01 -10.26 17.52
CA LEU A 118 10.88 -8.81 17.29
C LEU A 118 11.56 -8.35 15.99
N GLY A 119 12.67 -8.96 15.59
CA GLY A 119 13.41 -8.54 14.40
C GLY A 119 13.84 -7.06 14.41
N PRO A 120 14.25 -6.50 13.25
CA PRO A 120 14.47 -5.07 13.09
C PRO A 120 13.16 -4.31 13.26
N THR A 121 13.09 -3.33 14.17
CA THR A 121 11.85 -2.57 14.39
C THR A 121 12.10 -1.22 15.07
N PHE A 122 11.23 -0.25 14.77
CA PHE A 122 11.15 1.00 15.54
C PHE A 122 10.26 0.87 16.79
N ASP A 123 9.60 -0.27 17.00
CA ASP A 123 8.84 -0.51 18.22
C ASP A 123 9.73 -0.39 19.45
N TYR A 124 9.16 0.10 20.55
CA TYR A 124 9.86 0.32 21.82
C TYR A 124 11.00 1.35 21.83
N THR A 125 11.35 1.97 20.70
CA THR A 125 12.32 3.07 20.65
C THR A 125 11.81 4.34 21.34
N HIS A 126 12.71 5.15 21.88
CA HIS A 126 12.35 6.52 22.28
C HIS A 126 12.42 7.43 21.05
N ARG A 127 11.34 8.18 20.76
CA ARG A 127 11.21 9.01 19.56
C ARG A 127 11.93 10.35 19.74
N LEU A 128 13.25 10.27 19.91
CA LEU A 128 14.17 11.40 20.03
C LEU A 128 15.03 11.45 18.75
N LEU A 129 15.30 12.64 18.25
CA LEU A 129 16.24 12.80 17.14
C LEU A 129 17.64 12.36 17.60
N ASP A 130 18.21 11.41 16.88
CA ASP A 130 19.56 10.94 17.13
C ASP A 130 20.57 11.79 16.37
N PHE A 131 21.18 12.76 17.06
CA PHE A 131 22.18 13.65 16.49
C PHE A 131 23.50 12.94 16.14
N SER A 132 23.71 11.71 16.61
CA SER A 132 24.92 10.95 16.25
C SER A 132 24.94 10.60 14.76
N LEU A 133 23.78 10.46 14.11
CA LEU A 133 23.61 10.20 12.68
C LEU A 133 24.07 11.37 11.78
N LEU A 134 24.43 12.53 12.35
CA LEU A 134 25.07 13.62 11.59
C LEU A 134 26.56 13.34 11.31
N ALA A 135 27.16 12.35 11.97
CA ALA A 135 28.51 11.88 11.75
C ALA A 135 28.50 10.44 11.20
N GLU A 136 29.57 10.04 10.51
CA GLU A 136 29.77 8.65 10.13
C GLU A 136 30.02 7.78 11.38
N GLY A 137 29.44 6.59 11.41
CA GLY A 137 29.54 5.67 12.54
C GLY A 137 29.39 4.21 12.12
N GLU A 138 29.84 3.32 12.99
CA GLU A 138 29.63 1.88 12.86
C GLU A 138 28.43 1.44 13.68
N TYR A 139 27.59 0.59 13.10
CA TYR A 139 26.39 0.03 13.74
C TYR A 139 26.53 -1.49 13.80
N PRO A 140 27.35 -2.03 14.72
CA PRO A 140 27.47 -3.47 14.86
C PRO A 140 26.10 -4.05 15.24
N GLY A 141 25.66 -5.06 14.48
CA GLY A 141 24.45 -5.81 14.81
C GLY A 141 24.59 -6.55 16.16
N PRO A 142 23.49 -7.15 16.64
CA PRO A 142 23.54 -7.97 17.85
C PRO A 142 24.50 -9.15 17.67
N GLN A 143 25.06 -9.65 18.77
CA GLN A 143 25.83 -10.90 18.74
C GLN A 143 24.93 -12.04 18.26
N THR A 144 25.37 -12.74 17.22
CA THR A 144 24.64 -13.88 16.65
C THR A 144 25.30 -15.20 17.04
N THR A 145 24.47 -16.21 17.27
CA THR A 145 24.90 -17.60 17.35
C THR A 145 24.85 -18.19 15.94
N ALA A 146 26.01 -18.58 15.41
CA ALA A 146 26.07 -19.32 14.15
C ALA A 146 25.17 -20.57 14.23
N ASP A 147 24.46 -20.86 13.14
CA ASP A 147 23.57 -22.03 12.99
C ASP A 147 22.36 -22.10 13.92
N ALA A 148 21.98 -21.00 14.60
CA ALA A 148 20.72 -20.96 15.31
C ALA A 148 19.53 -21.18 14.34
N GLN A 149 18.68 -22.14 14.66
CA GLN A 149 17.49 -22.46 13.88
C GLN A 149 16.25 -21.86 14.56
N ILE A 150 15.40 -21.25 13.75
CA ILE A 150 14.06 -20.84 14.20
C ILE A 150 13.23 -22.12 14.32
N GLU A 151 12.62 -22.33 15.48
CA GLU A 151 11.65 -23.41 15.68
C GLU A 151 10.45 -23.26 14.73
N ALA A 152 9.68 -24.33 14.54
CA ALA A 152 8.49 -24.25 13.68
C ALA A 152 7.53 -23.14 14.16
N CYS A 153 7.22 -22.21 13.25
CA CYS A 153 6.36 -21.05 13.49
C CYS A 153 4.99 -21.22 12.79
N PRO A 154 4.10 -22.11 13.28
CA PRO A 154 2.77 -22.26 12.71
C PRO A 154 1.98 -20.95 12.83
N ARG A 155 1.07 -20.72 11.87
CA ARG A 155 0.19 -19.56 11.90
C ARG A 155 -0.68 -19.55 13.16
N VAL A 156 -0.76 -18.41 13.83
CA VAL A 156 -1.55 -18.23 15.05
C VAL A 156 -3.03 -18.45 14.78
N LEU A 157 -3.54 -17.94 13.65
CA LEU A 157 -4.93 -18.15 13.27
C LEU A 157 -5.23 -19.63 12.95
N GLY A 158 -4.23 -20.39 12.52
CA GLY A 158 -4.36 -21.84 12.34
C GLY A 158 -4.58 -22.59 13.66
N LEU A 159 -4.08 -22.06 14.80
CA LEU A 159 -4.35 -22.60 16.13
C LEU A 159 -5.81 -22.34 16.54
N LEU A 160 -6.27 -21.10 16.35
CA LEU A 160 -7.67 -20.72 16.60
C LEU A 160 -8.65 -21.53 15.73
N ALA A 161 -8.27 -21.81 14.48
CA ALA A 161 -9.12 -22.56 13.57
C ALA A 161 -9.26 -24.04 13.96
N LYS A 162 -8.20 -24.65 14.52
CA LYS A 162 -8.26 -26.02 15.06
C LYS A 162 -9.24 -26.15 16.22
N GLU A 163 -9.44 -25.08 16.98
CA GLU A 163 -10.43 -25.00 18.06
C GLU A 163 -11.83 -24.60 17.57
N GLY A 164 -11.99 -24.33 16.27
CA GLY A 164 -13.26 -23.86 15.70
C GLY A 164 -13.61 -22.42 16.10
N LEU A 165 -12.65 -21.64 16.61
CA LEU A 165 -12.87 -20.24 17.02
C LEU A 165 -12.80 -19.25 15.86
N ILE A 166 -12.22 -19.65 14.74
CA ILE A 166 -12.18 -18.87 13.51
C ILE A 166 -12.32 -19.79 12.31
N LYS A 167 -12.95 -19.31 11.25
CA LYS A 167 -13.10 -20.07 10.01
C LYS A 167 -11.76 -20.13 9.27
N ASN A 168 -11.40 -21.31 8.74
CA ASN A 168 -10.30 -21.43 7.79
C ASN A 168 -10.68 -20.75 6.46
N GLU A 169 -9.76 -19.96 5.91
CA GLU A 169 -9.83 -19.58 4.50
C GLU A 169 -9.53 -20.84 3.68
N ALA A 170 -10.36 -21.11 2.68
CA ALA A 170 -10.22 -22.26 1.80
C ALA A 170 -10.04 -21.76 0.36
N ASP A 171 -9.13 -22.42 -0.36
CA ASP A 171 -8.98 -22.21 -1.79
C ASP A 171 -10.12 -22.93 -2.51
N ASP A 172 -10.94 -22.17 -3.24
CA ASP A 172 -12.01 -22.69 -4.08
C ASP A 172 -11.55 -22.94 -5.52
N ASN A 173 -10.26 -22.74 -5.81
CA ASN A 173 -9.64 -22.77 -7.14
C ASN A 173 -10.35 -21.85 -8.15
N ALA A 174 -11.03 -20.79 -7.68
CA ALA A 174 -11.64 -19.82 -8.56
C ALA A 174 -10.58 -19.00 -9.29
N SER A 175 -10.91 -18.57 -10.51
CA SER A 175 -10.06 -17.62 -11.24
C SER A 175 -9.98 -16.31 -10.45
N VAL A 176 -8.76 -15.82 -10.24
CA VAL A 176 -8.52 -14.52 -9.59
C VAL A 176 -8.69 -13.42 -10.64
N ALA A 177 -9.65 -12.52 -10.42
CA ALA A 177 -9.83 -11.32 -11.25
C ALA A 177 -8.57 -10.43 -11.24
N ASP A 178 -8.34 -9.61 -12.26
CA ASP A 178 -7.13 -8.77 -12.35
C ASP A 178 -7.50 -7.33 -12.69
N ILE A 179 -7.49 -6.47 -11.67
CA ILE A 179 -7.86 -5.05 -11.80
C ILE A 179 -6.88 -4.24 -12.66
N THR A 180 -5.77 -4.84 -13.09
CA THR A 180 -4.82 -4.23 -14.04
C THR A 180 -5.13 -4.56 -15.50
N ARG A 181 -6.09 -5.46 -15.73
CA ARG A 181 -6.58 -5.85 -17.06
C ARG A 181 -8.02 -5.42 -17.28
N ASP A 182 -8.85 -5.63 -16.27
CA ASP A 182 -10.27 -5.34 -16.30
C ASP A 182 -10.58 -4.20 -15.31
N PRO A 183 -11.43 -3.22 -15.68
CA PRO A 183 -11.79 -2.14 -14.78
C PRO A 183 -12.60 -2.67 -13.58
N LEU A 184 -12.43 -2.05 -12.42
CA LEU A 184 -13.13 -2.43 -11.20
C LEU A 184 -14.63 -2.13 -11.30
N GLU A 185 -15.46 -3.12 -11.07
CA GLU A 185 -16.93 -2.99 -10.98
C GLU A 185 -17.43 -3.26 -9.55
N TYR A 186 -18.56 -2.66 -9.18
CA TYR A 186 -19.15 -2.79 -7.85
C TYR A 186 -20.47 -3.58 -7.90
N PRO A 187 -20.71 -4.52 -6.96
CA PRO A 187 -19.84 -4.89 -5.85
C PRO A 187 -18.62 -5.71 -6.31
N ALA A 188 -17.45 -5.40 -5.76
CA ALA A 188 -16.20 -6.07 -6.07
C ALA A 188 -16.05 -7.39 -5.31
N SER A 189 -15.37 -8.37 -5.89
CA SER A 189 -14.95 -9.58 -5.18
C SER A 189 -13.87 -9.25 -4.14
N ARG A 190 -13.73 -10.07 -3.10
CA ARG A 190 -12.66 -9.87 -2.09
C ARG A 190 -11.26 -9.88 -2.72
N ALA A 191 -11.04 -10.66 -3.77
CA ALA A 191 -9.79 -10.69 -4.51
C ALA A 191 -9.46 -9.34 -5.15
N GLU A 192 -10.43 -8.70 -5.81
CA GLU A 192 -10.28 -7.36 -6.40
C GLU A 192 -10.06 -6.30 -5.32
N ARG A 193 -10.81 -6.38 -4.21
CA ARG A 193 -10.61 -5.49 -3.07
C ARG A 193 -9.19 -5.59 -2.53
N LEU A 194 -8.68 -6.79 -2.26
CA LEU A 194 -7.33 -6.97 -1.74
C LEU A 194 -6.26 -6.48 -2.73
N GLN A 195 -6.46 -6.66 -4.04
CA GLN A 195 -5.56 -6.10 -5.05
C GLN A 195 -5.57 -4.57 -5.04
N ALA A 196 -6.74 -3.94 -4.95
CA ALA A 196 -6.87 -2.49 -4.87
C ALA A 196 -6.24 -1.96 -3.57
N LEU A 197 -6.48 -2.61 -2.43
CA LEU A 197 -5.89 -2.20 -1.15
C LEU A 197 -4.36 -2.39 -1.12
N ALA A 198 -3.82 -3.44 -1.75
CA ALA A 198 -2.38 -3.61 -1.90
C ALA A 198 -1.74 -2.43 -2.68
N ARG A 199 -2.47 -1.87 -3.63
CA ARG A 199 -2.08 -0.71 -4.45
C ARG A 199 -2.37 0.65 -3.80
N GLY A 200 -3.26 0.67 -2.81
CA GLY A 200 -3.77 1.91 -2.21
C GLY A 200 -2.74 2.64 -1.34
N ASP A 201 -2.95 3.94 -1.18
CA ASP A 201 -2.14 4.84 -0.39
C ASP A 201 -2.11 4.41 1.08
N GLU A 202 -0.90 4.23 1.62
CA GLU A 202 -0.72 3.85 3.02
C GLU A 202 -1.39 4.81 4.00
N GLY A 203 -1.32 6.13 3.76
CA GLY A 203 -1.92 7.14 4.63
C GLY A 203 -3.45 7.08 4.65
N PHE A 204 -4.07 6.93 3.47
CA PHE A 204 -5.52 6.79 3.32
C PHE A 204 -6.05 5.55 4.04
N LEU A 205 -5.43 4.38 3.80
CA LEU A 205 -5.85 3.13 4.44
C LEU A 205 -5.68 3.16 5.95
N LEU A 206 -4.61 3.79 6.44
CA LEU A 206 -4.41 3.98 7.87
C LEU A 206 -5.45 4.90 8.49
N ALA A 207 -5.81 5.99 7.82
CA ALA A 207 -6.84 6.90 8.32
C ALA A 207 -8.20 6.20 8.41
N LEU A 208 -8.56 5.38 7.41
CA LEU A 208 -9.78 4.56 7.43
C LEU A 208 -9.73 3.52 8.56
N GLY A 209 -8.66 2.74 8.65
CA GLY A 209 -8.47 1.74 9.71
C GLY A 209 -8.52 2.36 11.11
N TYR A 210 -7.90 3.54 11.29
CA TYR A 210 -7.95 4.30 12.54
C TYR A 210 -9.37 4.80 12.86
N SER A 211 -10.14 5.22 11.86
CA SER A 211 -11.54 5.62 12.05
C SER A 211 -12.42 4.48 12.58
N ASN A 212 -12.19 3.24 12.13
CA ASN A 212 -12.85 2.05 12.67
C ASN A 212 -12.52 1.83 14.16
N GLN A 213 -11.24 1.95 14.52
CA GLN A 213 -10.78 1.84 15.92
C GLN A 213 -11.38 2.93 16.82
N ARG A 214 -11.66 4.10 16.24
CA ARG A 214 -12.32 5.24 16.89
C ARG A 214 -13.86 5.07 17.01
N GLY A 215 -14.43 4.00 16.46
CA GLY A 215 -15.85 3.65 16.60
C GLY A 215 -16.71 3.84 15.34
N TYR A 216 -16.16 4.32 14.23
CA TYR A 216 -16.89 4.44 12.97
C TYR A 216 -16.86 3.10 12.23
N GLY A 217 -17.88 2.24 12.38
CA GLY A 217 -17.86 0.89 11.78
C GLY A 217 -17.03 -0.11 12.60
N ARG A 218 -17.23 -0.08 13.92
CA ARG A 218 -16.42 -0.79 14.92
C ARG A 218 -16.39 -2.31 14.69
N ASN A 219 -15.19 -2.86 14.49
CA ASN A 219 -14.97 -4.31 14.28
C ASN A 219 -13.91 -4.93 15.23
N HIS A 220 -13.53 -4.20 16.30
CA HIS A 220 -12.61 -4.60 17.39
C HIS A 220 -11.40 -5.45 16.94
N PRO A 221 -10.38 -4.84 16.31
CA PRO A 221 -9.25 -5.56 15.78
C PRO A 221 -8.20 -5.94 16.84
N PHE A 222 -7.60 -7.11 16.68
CA PHE A 222 -6.40 -7.58 17.35
C PHE A 222 -5.40 -8.06 16.30
N ALA A 223 -4.12 -7.69 16.44
CA ALA A 223 -3.06 -8.23 15.59
C ALA A 223 -2.87 -9.72 15.92
N GLY A 224 -3.55 -10.58 15.17
CA GLY A 224 -3.47 -12.03 15.34
C GLY A 224 -2.07 -12.52 15.03
N GLU A 225 -1.52 -12.08 13.90
CA GLU A 225 -0.13 -12.29 13.55
C GLU A 225 0.37 -11.22 12.57
N ILE A 226 1.60 -10.76 12.77
CA ILE A 226 2.36 -9.99 11.78
C ILE A 226 3.68 -10.73 11.58
N ARG A 227 4.02 -11.04 10.33
CA ARG A 227 5.27 -11.71 9.98
C ARG A 227 5.93 -11.02 8.79
N ILE A 228 7.25 -10.96 8.82
CA ILE A 228 8.09 -10.38 7.76
C ILE A 228 9.20 -11.36 7.46
N GLY A 229 9.50 -11.53 6.19
CA GLY A 229 10.59 -12.38 5.75
C GLY A 229 10.51 -12.70 4.26
N ASP A 230 11.48 -13.47 3.82
CA ASP A 230 11.58 -13.93 2.44
C ASP A 230 10.63 -15.08 2.16
N VAL A 231 9.93 -15.00 1.04
CA VAL A 231 9.10 -16.09 0.49
C VAL A 231 9.54 -16.37 -0.92
N GLU A 232 9.68 -17.65 -1.25
CA GLU A 232 10.06 -18.07 -2.61
C GLU A 232 8.92 -17.80 -3.60
N VAL A 233 9.31 -17.36 -4.81
CA VAL A 233 8.40 -17.17 -5.93
C VAL A 233 8.69 -18.24 -6.97
N TRP A 234 7.66 -19.03 -7.26
CA TRP A 234 7.72 -20.13 -8.21
C TRP A 234 6.88 -19.81 -9.44
N ILE A 235 7.33 -20.26 -10.61
CA ILE A 235 6.52 -20.29 -11.83
C ILE A 235 6.45 -21.73 -12.35
N ASP A 236 5.42 -22.06 -13.12
CA ASP A 236 5.26 -23.37 -13.74
C ASP A 236 5.20 -23.22 -15.28
N PRO A 237 6.36 -23.11 -15.97
CA PRO A 237 6.40 -22.92 -17.40
C PRO A 237 5.98 -24.19 -18.15
N GLU A 238 5.06 -24.04 -19.11
CA GLU A 238 4.58 -25.15 -19.93
C GLU A 238 5.73 -25.85 -20.68
N GLU A 239 6.75 -25.10 -21.08
CA GLU A 239 7.91 -25.60 -21.82
C GLU A 239 8.80 -26.55 -20.99
N LEU A 240 8.76 -26.44 -19.66
CA LEU A 240 9.52 -27.30 -18.75
C LEU A 240 8.66 -28.42 -18.16
N GLY A 241 7.36 -28.16 -17.96
CA GLY A 241 6.42 -29.13 -17.38
C GLY A 241 6.65 -29.41 -15.89
N PHE A 242 7.35 -28.52 -15.19
CA PHE A 242 7.50 -28.56 -13.73
C PHE A 242 7.79 -27.16 -13.16
N PRO A 243 7.41 -26.90 -11.89
CA PRO A 243 7.69 -25.63 -11.23
C PRO A 243 9.18 -25.34 -11.05
N ILE A 244 9.58 -24.09 -11.29
CA ILE A 244 10.93 -23.58 -11.04
C ILE A 244 10.89 -22.37 -10.10
N CYS A 245 11.84 -22.31 -9.17
CA CYS A 245 12.02 -21.18 -8.27
C CYS A 245 12.74 -20.05 -9.00
N LEU A 246 12.15 -18.86 -9.03
CA LEU A 246 12.75 -17.65 -9.61
C LEU A 246 13.65 -16.92 -8.61
N GLY A 247 13.43 -17.11 -7.32
CA GLY A 247 14.08 -16.38 -6.24
C GLY A 247 13.13 -16.15 -5.08
N SER A 248 13.46 -15.20 -4.21
CA SER A 248 12.63 -14.81 -3.08
C SER A 248 12.24 -13.33 -3.15
N ILE A 249 11.13 -13.02 -2.48
CA ILE A 249 10.69 -11.65 -2.22
C ILE A 249 10.49 -11.48 -0.72
N GLU A 250 11.00 -10.38 -0.15
CA GLU A 250 10.63 -10.01 1.21
C GLU A 250 9.19 -9.48 1.20
N VAL A 251 8.35 -10.03 2.07
CA VAL A 251 6.96 -9.58 2.26
C VAL A 251 6.64 -9.41 3.73
N THR A 252 5.74 -8.48 4.01
CA THR A 252 5.05 -8.38 5.30
C THR A 252 3.62 -8.89 5.16
N GLU A 253 3.26 -9.92 5.93
CA GLU A 253 1.91 -10.46 6.04
C GLU A 253 1.30 -10.05 7.39
N CYS A 254 0.06 -9.56 7.37
CA CYS A 254 -0.71 -9.20 8.55
C CYS A 254 -2.07 -9.89 8.54
N GLU A 255 -2.35 -10.64 9.60
CA GLU A 255 -3.65 -11.24 9.87
C GLU A 255 -4.27 -10.59 11.11
N MET A 256 -5.35 -9.83 10.91
CA MET A 256 -6.13 -9.24 11.99
C MET A 256 -7.24 -10.20 12.41
N VAL A 257 -7.39 -10.41 13.72
CA VAL A 257 -8.58 -11.05 14.31
C VAL A 257 -9.56 -9.96 14.69
N ASN A 258 -10.81 -10.10 14.28
CA ASN A 258 -11.87 -9.13 14.48
C ASN A 258 -13.05 -9.75 15.23
N GLN A 259 -13.96 -8.90 15.72
CA GLN A 259 -15.10 -9.33 16.52
C GLN A 259 -15.85 -10.50 15.88
N PHE A 260 -16.34 -11.40 16.73
CA PHE A 260 -17.03 -12.60 16.30
C PHE A 260 -18.40 -12.29 15.71
N VAL A 261 -18.80 -13.12 14.76
CA VAL A 261 -20.15 -13.20 14.19
C VAL A 261 -20.70 -14.59 14.48
N GLY A 262 -22.01 -14.69 14.66
CA GLY A 262 -22.70 -15.95 14.89
C GLY A 262 -24.18 -15.80 14.63
N SER A 263 -24.87 -16.91 14.38
CA SER A 263 -26.30 -16.93 14.13
C SER A 263 -26.98 -18.01 14.95
N ALA A 264 -28.30 -18.16 14.81
CA ALA A 264 -29.00 -19.29 15.44
C ALA A 264 -28.56 -20.65 14.88
N THR A 265 -28.00 -20.68 13.66
CA THR A 265 -27.57 -21.90 12.96
C THR A 265 -26.07 -22.09 12.88
N GLU A 266 -25.28 -21.05 13.16
CA GLU A 266 -23.81 -21.07 13.10
C GLU A 266 -23.20 -20.65 14.43
N LEU A 267 -22.20 -21.41 14.90
CA LEU A 267 -21.45 -21.09 16.10
C LEU A 267 -20.78 -19.72 15.97
N ALA A 268 -20.68 -19.00 17.09
CA ALA A 268 -19.98 -17.73 17.13
C ALA A 268 -18.47 -17.95 16.87
N GLN A 269 -17.95 -17.33 15.82
CA GLN A 269 -16.55 -17.42 15.41
C GLN A 269 -16.00 -16.02 15.17
N PHE A 270 -14.73 -15.80 15.53
CA PHE A 270 -14.00 -14.60 15.14
C PHE A 270 -14.03 -14.42 13.63
N THR A 271 -13.95 -13.16 13.21
CA THR A 271 -13.75 -12.80 11.80
C THR A 271 -12.31 -12.37 11.57
N ARG A 272 -11.91 -12.18 10.32
CA ARG A 272 -10.54 -11.77 9.98
C ARG A 272 -10.46 -10.73 8.90
N GLY A 273 -9.40 -9.92 9.01
CA GLY A 273 -8.88 -9.06 7.96
C GLY A 273 -7.48 -9.51 7.54
N TYR A 274 -7.14 -9.31 6.27
CA TYR A 274 -5.86 -9.73 5.70
C TYR A 274 -5.15 -8.61 4.96
N GLY A 275 -3.83 -8.51 5.14
CA GLY A 275 -2.99 -7.57 4.43
C GLY A 275 -1.63 -8.16 4.07
N LEU A 276 -1.14 -7.80 2.89
CA LEU A 276 0.15 -8.25 2.37
C LEU A 276 0.82 -7.11 1.61
N ALA A 277 2.09 -6.85 1.89
CA ALA A 277 2.87 -5.79 1.25
C ALA A 277 4.32 -6.24 1.02
N PHE A 278 5.02 -5.62 0.08
CA PHE A 278 6.43 -5.90 -0.19
C PHE A 278 7.33 -5.25 0.86
N GLY A 279 8.43 -5.93 1.17
CA GLY A 279 9.44 -5.50 2.13
C GLY A 279 8.88 -5.29 3.54
N HIS A 280 9.59 -4.48 4.33
CA HIS A 280 9.23 -4.14 5.71
C HIS A 280 8.12 -3.06 5.79
N ALA A 281 6.91 -3.40 5.35
CA ALA A 281 5.76 -2.49 5.21
C ALA A 281 4.60 -2.81 6.18
N GLU A 282 4.90 -3.03 7.47
CA GLU A 282 3.92 -3.41 8.51
C GLU A 282 2.71 -2.48 8.55
N ARG A 283 2.96 -1.18 8.54
CA ARG A 283 1.90 -0.17 8.70
C ARG A 283 0.88 -0.24 7.55
N LYS A 284 1.36 -0.38 6.31
CA LYS A 284 0.53 -0.66 5.13
C LYS A 284 -0.24 -1.98 5.26
N ALA A 285 0.44 -3.08 5.60
CA ALA A 285 -0.22 -4.39 5.75
C ALA A 285 -1.32 -4.37 6.83
N MET A 286 -1.08 -3.71 7.96
CA MET A 286 -2.09 -3.51 9.01
C MET A 286 -3.27 -2.67 8.52
N GLY A 287 -3.02 -1.54 7.84
CA GLY A 287 -4.06 -0.70 7.26
C GLY A 287 -4.93 -1.48 6.27
N MET A 288 -4.30 -2.29 5.41
CA MET A 288 -4.98 -3.18 4.48
C MET A 288 -5.85 -4.21 5.20
N ALA A 289 -5.33 -4.90 6.22
CA ALA A 289 -6.10 -5.89 6.99
C ALA A 289 -7.32 -5.28 7.69
N LEU A 290 -7.18 -4.08 8.28
CA LEU A 290 -8.28 -3.38 8.92
C LEU A 290 -9.39 -3.00 7.93
N VAL A 291 -9.01 -2.50 6.75
CA VAL A 291 -9.96 -2.07 5.72
C VAL A 291 -10.57 -3.26 4.98
N ASP A 292 -9.81 -4.33 4.70
CA ASP A 292 -10.34 -5.60 4.17
C ASP A 292 -11.52 -6.06 5.02
N ARG A 293 -11.35 -6.17 6.34
CA ARG A 293 -12.45 -6.60 7.21
C ARG A 293 -13.65 -5.66 7.16
N SER A 294 -13.44 -4.35 7.08
CA SER A 294 -14.56 -3.39 6.99
C SER A 294 -15.32 -3.51 5.68
N LEU A 295 -14.65 -3.78 4.57
CA LEU A 295 -15.29 -3.98 3.26
C LEU A 295 -16.04 -5.31 3.16
N ARG A 296 -15.81 -6.24 4.09
CA ARG A 296 -16.59 -7.47 4.23
C ARG A 296 -17.92 -7.28 4.96
N ALA A 297 -18.37 -6.05 5.20
CA ALA A 297 -19.64 -5.77 5.88
C ALA A 297 -20.84 -6.52 5.25
N GLY A 298 -20.92 -6.56 3.92
CA GLY A 298 -21.96 -7.31 3.21
C GLY A 298 -21.91 -8.83 3.43
N GLU A 299 -20.70 -9.42 3.52
CA GLU A 299 -20.52 -10.86 3.79
C GLU A 299 -21.00 -11.25 5.20
N TYR A 300 -20.97 -10.30 6.13
CA TYR A 300 -21.36 -10.49 7.52
C TYR A 300 -22.72 -9.89 7.87
N ASN A 301 -23.49 -9.43 6.89
CA ASN A 301 -24.77 -8.73 7.08
C ASN A 301 -24.69 -7.55 8.07
N GLU A 302 -23.58 -6.81 8.04
CA GLU A 302 -23.35 -5.63 8.87
C GLU A 302 -23.97 -4.38 8.23
N GLU A 303 -24.52 -3.49 9.06
CA GLU A 303 -24.97 -2.18 8.61
C GLU A 303 -23.77 -1.29 8.22
N VAL A 304 -23.84 -0.67 7.03
CA VAL A 304 -22.81 0.24 6.52
C VAL A 304 -23.01 1.64 7.11
N VAL A 305 -22.36 1.90 8.24
CA VAL A 305 -22.49 3.16 9.01
C VAL A 305 -21.28 4.09 8.90
N SER A 306 -20.22 3.66 8.23
CA SER A 306 -18.95 4.38 8.16
C SER A 306 -18.36 4.43 6.74
N PRO A 307 -17.50 5.42 6.43
CA PRO A 307 -16.80 5.46 5.15
C PRO A 307 -15.93 4.23 4.87
N ALA A 308 -15.30 3.64 5.89
CA ALA A 308 -14.44 2.47 5.74
C ALA A 308 -15.19 1.19 5.35
N GLN A 309 -16.51 1.14 5.54
CA GLN A 309 -17.39 0.04 5.09
C GLN A 309 -18.02 0.31 3.71
N ARG A 310 -17.86 1.52 3.15
CA ARG A 310 -18.45 1.90 1.86
C ARG A 310 -17.48 1.54 0.73
N GLU A 311 -17.70 0.38 0.12
CA GLU A 311 -16.81 -0.20 -0.91
C GLU A 311 -16.42 0.78 -2.01
N GLU A 312 -17.39 1.38 -2.70
CA GLU A 312 -17.11 2.35 -3.77
C GLU A 312 -16.31 3.57 -3.27
N PHE A 313 -16.65 4.10 -2.09
CA PHE A 313 -15.91 5.23 -1.51
C PHE A 313 -14.46 4.87 -1.21
N VAL A 314 -14.21 3.67 -0.68
CA VAL A 314 -12.84 3.26 -0.35
C VAL A 314 -12.04 2.98 -1.61
N LEU A 315 -12.55 2.14 -2.51
CA LEU A 315 -11.76 1.63 -3.63
C LEU A 315 -11.53 2.70 -4.70
N ALA A 316 -12.50 3.58 -4.96
CA ALA A 316 -12.36 4.68 -5.94
C ALA A 316 -11.42 5.81 -5.48
N HIS A 317 -11.01 5.84 -4.20
CA HIS A 317 -10.17 6.90 -3.64
C HIS A 317 -8.88 6.39 -3.00
N CYS A 318 -8.60 5.08 -3.09
CA CYS A 318 -7.43 4.51 -2.45
C CYS A 318 -6.15 4.63 -3.28
N ASP A 319 -6.19 4.57 -4.61
CA ASP A 319 -4.97 4.64 -5.45
C ASP A 319 -4.47 6.09 -5.57
N ASN A 320 -3.29 6.38 -5.01
CA ASN A 320 -2.72 7.73 -5.09
C ASN A 320 -2.23 8.11 -6.49
N VAL A 321 -2.01 7.16 -7.40
CA VAL A 321 -1.68 7.48 -8.79
C VAL A 321 -2.86 8.21 -9.44
N GLU A 322 -4.08 7.74 -9.19
CA GLU A 322 -5.30 8.38 -9.66
C GLU A 322 -5.58 9.67 -8.87
N ALA A 323 -5.59 9.60 -7.55
CA ALA A 323 -5.94 10.72 -6.69
C ALA A 323 -4.99 11.91 -6.86
N ALA A 324 -3.66 11.68 -6.85
CA ALA A 324 -2.68 12.74 -7.01
C ALA A 324 -2.68 13.30 -8.43
N GLY A 325 -2.85 12.44 -9.45
CA GLY A 325 -3.03 12.87 -10.84
C GLY A 325 -4.22 13.82 -10.97
N PHE A 326 -5.38 13.43 -10.43
CA PHE A 326 -6.58 14.25 -10.50
C PHE A 326 -6.51 15.50 -9.62
N VAL A 327 -5.94 15.47 -8.41
CA VAL A 327 -5.82 16.73 -7.64
C VAL A 327 -4.84 17.70 -8.31
N SER A 328 -3.73 17.18 -8.83
CA SER A 328 -2.68 18.01 -9.43
C SER A 328 -3.04 18.55 -10.81
N HIS A 329 -4.01 17.94 -11.51
CA HIS A 329 -4.48 18.43 -12.81
C HIS A 329 -5.02 19.86 -12.74
N LEU A 330 -5.50 20.32 -11.58
CA LEU A 330 -5.99 21.69 -11.36
C LEU A 330 -4.94 22.78 -11.67
N LYS A 331 -3.65 22.43 -11.72
CA LYS A 331 -2.56 23.32 -12.17
C LYS A 331 -2.59 23.59 -13.67
N LEU A 332 -3.26 22.75 -14.46
CA LEU A 332 -3.41 22.91 -15.90
C LEU A 332 -4.34 24.09 -16.22
N PRO A 333 -4.29 24.62 -17.45
CA PRO A 333 -5.12 25.76 -17.82
C PRO A 333 -6.62 25.40 -17.86
N HIS A 334 -7.41 26.01 -16.96
CA HIS A 334 -8.89 25.90 -16.90
C HIS A 334 -9.59 27.23 -17.24
N TYR A 335 -8.89 28.13 -17.97
CA TYR A 335 -9.37 29.50 -18.20
C TYR A 335 -10.64 29.57 -19.06
N VAL A 336 -10.96 28.54 -19.85
CA VAL A 336 -12.20 28.47 -20.65
C VAL A 336 -13.40 28.21 -19.73
N ASP A 337 -13.36 27.14 -18.94
CA ASP A 337 -14.44 26.79 -18.01
C ASP A 337 -14.63 27.90 -16.97
N PHE A 338 -13.53 28.45 -16.45
CA PHE A 338 -13.58 29.58 -15.52
C PHE A 338 -14.22 30.83 -16.14
N GLN A 339 -14.01 31.07 -17.44
CA GLN A 339 -14.65 32.19 -18.15
C GLN A 339 -16.17 32.01 -18.25
N SER A 340 -16.66 30.78 -18.45
CA SER A 340 -18.10 30.49 -18.43
C SER A 340 -18.72 30.76 -17.04
N GLU A 341 -18.04 30.37 -15.96
CA GLU A 341 -18.46 30.70 -14.59
C GLU A 341 -18.45 32.21 -14.31
N LEU A 342 -17.42 32.93 -14.77
CA LEU A 342 -17.36 34.38 -14.66
C LEU A 342 -18.52 35.07 -15.38
N GLU A 343 -18.89 34.59 -16.56
CA GLU A 343 -20.04 35.11 -17.31
C GLU A 343 -21.36 34.89 -16.57
N LEU A 344 -21.56 33.70 -15.98
CA LEU A 344 -22.74 33.41 -15.17
C LEU A 344 -22.83 34.33 -13.95
N ILE A 345 -21.74 34.47 -13.19
CA ILE A 345 -21.68 35.37 -12.02
C ILE A 345 -21.96 36.81 -12.43
N ARG A 346 -21.41 37.27 -13.56
CA ARG A 346 -21.63 38.63 -14.07
C ARG A 346 -23.11 38.85 -14.43
N LYS A 347 -23.77 37.88 -15.06
CA LYS A 347 -25.21 37.94 -15.36
C LYS A 347 -26.05 38.01 -14.09
N LEU A 348 -25.78 37.15 -13.09
CA LEU A 348 -26.51 37.14 -11.82
C LEU A 348 -26.33 38.42 -10.99
N ARG A 349 -25.21 39.13 -11.19
CA ARG A 349 -24.92 40.41 -10.53
C ARG A 349 -25.54 41.61 -11.23
N GLN A 350 -26.05 41.47 -12.45
CA GLN A 350 -26.81 42.56 -13.07
C GLN A 350 -28.09 42.74 -12.24
N PRO A 351 -28.39 43.96 -11.77
CA PRO A 351 -29.64 44.21 -11.08
C PRO A 351 -30.77 43.77 -12.01
N ALA A 352 -31.73 42.99 -11.50
CA ALA A 352 -32.94 42.71 -12.24
C ALA A 352 -33.47 44.05 -12.73
N GLU A 353 -33.58 44.23 -14.05
CA GLU A 353 -34.22 45.42 -14.61
C GLU A 353 -35.61 45.45 -13.99
N GLY A 354 -35.75 46.33 -13.00
CA GLY A 354 -36.98 46.42 -12.23
C GLY A 354 -38.10 46.67 -13.20
N ASN A 355 -39.15 45.86 -13.07
CA ASN A 355 -40.51 46.24 -13.38
C ASN A 355 -40.70 47.71 -12.98
N ARG A 356 -40.54 48.63 -13.94
CA ARG A 356 -41.26 49.89 -13.92
C ARG A 356 -42.71 49.53 -14.22
N HIS A 357 -43.41 49.07 -13.18
CA HIS A 357 -44.85 49.24 -13.13
C HIS A 357 -45.10 50.73 -12.87
N GLU A 358 -45.23 51.49 -13.96
CA GLU A 358 -46.14 52.64 -13.99
C GLU A 358 -47.53 52.15 -14.40
#